data_AF-A0A366I625-F1
#
_entry.id   AF-A0A366I625-F1
#
_cell.length_a   1.000
_cell.length_b   1.000
_cell.length_c   1.000
_cell.angle_alpha   90.00
_cell.angle_beta   90.00
_cell.angle_gamma   90.00
#
_symmetry.space_group_name_H-M   'P 1'
#
loop_
_entity.id
_entity.type
_entity.pdbx_description
1 polymer ?
#
loop_
_entity_poly.entity_id
_entity_poly.type
_entity_poly.pdbx_seq_one_letter_code
_entity_poly.pdbx_strand_id
1 'polypeptide(L)'
;MNRRILLSLCIFLLLMGTSCSNQDIIDENNINIERIETLEDDIDKLKTEKEELNSQIQELKTIKKASEEEKQFYLQFITKLTEPMSETYLTEIAQEQWKYSILVDEVSIPQDGIIETSENSFKLIVSEAQAPYIALPTEIHNKGKISGDLFSTHIKFLNVKPTNTSGSEEDKISSTTYTFSNLNNEIVINLEISKELQKRLGLNTNIITVKKVDPTTLEDSQATDAATEEESNDNEEK
;
A
#
# COMPACT_ATOMS: atom_id res chain seq x y z
N MET A 1 -14.11 96.06 -29.84
CA MET A 1 -14.86 94.80 -29.99
C MET A 1 -14.24 93.60 -29.24
N ASN A 2 -13.01 93.71 -28.73
CA ASN A 2 -12.26 92.54 -28.22
C ASN A 2 -12.55 92.16 -26.75
N ARG A 3 -13.07 93.08 -25.92
CA ARG A 3 -13.27 92.84 -24.47
C ARG A 3 -14.48 91.97 -24.13
N ARG A 4 -15.54 92.00 -24.97
CA ARG A 4 -16.74 91.15 -24.81
C ARG A 4 -16.50 89.72 -25.32
N ILE A 5 -15.71 89.57 -26.37
CA ILE A 5 -15.29 88.27 -26.91
C ILE A 5 -14.37 87.55 -25.91
N LEU A 6 -13.43 88.28 -25.28
CA LEU A 6 -12.55 87.72 -24.25
C LEU A 6 -13.33 87.21 -23.02
N LEU A 7 -14.35 87.96 -22.57
CA LEU A 7 -15.16 87.57 -21.41
C LEU A 7 -16.03 86.34 -21.70
N SER A 8 -16.59 86.25 -22.91
CA SER A 8 -17.35 85.07 -23.36
C SER A 8 -16.47 83.83 -23.49
N LEU A 9 -15.22 83.99 -23.93
CA LEU A 9 -14.26 82.89 -24.04
C LEU A 9 -13.86 82.36 -22.65
N CYS A 10 -13.63 83.24 -21.67
CA CYS A 10 -13.31 82.83 -20.30
C CYS A 10 -14.46 82.08 -19.61
N ILE A 11 -15.72 82.49 -19.84
CA ILE A 11 -16.89 81.79 -19.29
C ILE A 11 -17.05 80.40 -19.94
N PHE A 12 -16.79 80.28 -21.24
CA PHE A 12 -16.84 78.99 -21.95
C PHE A 12 -15.73 78.03 -21.49
N LEU A 13 -14.52 78.55 -21.22
CA LEU A 13 -13.40 77.78 -20.65
C LEU A 13 -13.69 77.34 -19.20
N LEU A 14 -14.36 78.16 -18.39
CA LEU A 14 -14.79 77.79 -17.03
C LEU A 14 -15.87 76.70 -17.03
N LEU A 15 -16.80 76.72 -17.99
CA LEU A 15 -17.85 75.70 -18.13
C LEU A 15 -17.33 74.35 -18.66
N MET A 16 -16.31 74.37 -19.51
CA MET A 16 -15.63 73.14 -19.98
C MET A 16 -14.80 72.47 -18.87
N GLY A 17 -14.24 73.25 -17.94
CA GLY A 17 -13.43 72.72 -16.83
C GLY A 17 -14.22 71.97 -15.75
N THR A 18 -15.51 72.27 -15.56
CA THR A 18 -16.34 71.58 -14.55
C THR A 18 -16.93 70.25 -15.04
N SER A 19 -16.90 69.98 -16.35
CA SER A 19 -17.48 68.75 -16.92
C SER A 19 -16.52 67.55 -16.89
N CYS A 20 -15.19 67.76 -16.92
CA CYS A 20 -14.22 66.66 -16.82
C CYS A 20 -14.09 66.11 -15.38
N SER A 21 -14.09 66.99 -14.37
CA SER A 21 -13.98 66.56 -12.96
C SER A 21 -15.17 65.70 -12.51
N ASN A 22 -16.36 65.90 -13.10
CA ASN A 22 -17.52 65.07 -12.78
C ASN A 22 -17.47 63.71 -13.49
N GLN A 23 -16.86 63.61 -14.66
CA GLN A 23 -16.78 62.34 -15.40
C GLN A 23 -15.81 61.36 -14.72
N ASP A 24 -14.66 61.83 -14.25
CA ASP A 24 -13.71 61.00 -13.48
C ASP A 24 -14.35 60.46 -12.18
N ILE A 25 -15.15 61.28 -11.50
CA ILE A 25 -15.91 60.86 -10.30
C ILE A 25 -17.00 59.83 -10.66
N ILE A 26 -17.68 59.99 -11.80
CA ILE A 26 -18.70 59.04 -12.26
C ILE A 26 -18.07 57.70 -12.64
N ASP A 27 -16.93 57.72 -13.34
CA ASP A 27 -16.23 56.51 -13.79
C ASP A 27 -15.61 55.74 -12.59
N GLU A 28 -15.03 56.44 -11.61
CA GLU A 28 -14.54 55.83 -10.37
C GLU A 28 -15.67 55.21 -9.54
N ASN A 29 -16.83 55.88 -9.48
CA ASN A 29 -17.99 55.36 -8.75
C ASN A 29 -18.58 54.12 -9.44
N ASN A 30 -18.60 54.08 -10.78
CA ASN A 30 -19.03 52.90 -11.54
C ASN A 30 -18.09 51.70 -11.35
N ILE A 31 -16.77 51.91 -11.36
CA ILE A 31 -15.77 50.85 -11.07
C ILE A 31 -15.94 50.31 -9.65
N ASN A 32 -16.20 51.19 -8.68
CA ASN A 32 -16.44 50.78 -7.29
C ASN A 32 -17.74 49.99 -7.15
N ILE A 33 -18.81 50.33 -7.88
CA ILE A 33 -20.06 49.58 -7.91
C ILE A 33 -19.84 48.16 -8.46
N GLU A 34 -19.17 48.02 -9.61
CA GLU A 34 -18.86 46.70 -10.21
C GLU A 34 -18.02 45.82 -9.26
N ARG A 35 -17.07 46.44 -8.55
CA ARG A 35 -16.25 45.75 -7.53
C ARG A 35 -17.07 45.32 -6.31
N ILE A 36 -18.03 46.13 -5.88
CA ILE A 36 -18.94 45.78 -4.78
C ILE A 36 -19.83 44.60 -5.20
N GLU A 37 -20.42 44.65 -6.39
CA GLU A 37 -21.25 43.56 -6.93
C GLU A 37 -20.45 42.24 -7.03
N THR A 38 -19.21 42.30 -7.52
CA THR A 38 -18.32 41.13 -7.58
C THR A 38 -18.01 40.56 -6.18
N LEU A 39 -17.74 41.43 -5.19
CA LEU A 39 -17.48 41.00 -3.82
C LEU A 39 -18.74 40.42 -3.16
N GLU A 40 -19.92 40.93 -3.47
CA GLU A 40 -21.20 40.39 -2.99
C GLU A 40 -21.46 38.99 -3.55
N ASP A 41 -21.23 38.79 -4.85
CA ASP A 41 -21.31 37.48 -5.51
C ASP A 41 -20.32 36.47 -4.90
N ASP A 42 -19.06 36.89 -4.68
CA ASP A 42 -18.04 36.04 -4.04
C ASP A 42 -18.44 35.68 -2.60
N ILE A 43 -18.98 36.64 -1.84
CA ILE A 43 -19.46 36.40 -0.47
C ILE A 43 -20.59 35.37 -0.47
N ASP A 44 -21.56 35.47 -1.38
CA ASP A 44 -22.69 34.55 -1.44
C ASP A 44 -22.29 33.16 -1.93
N LYS A 45 -21.34 33.08 -2.87
CA LYS A 45 -20.72 31.82 -3.26
C LYS A 45 -20.00 31.15 -2.08
N LEU A 46 -19.17 31.90 -1.35
CA LEU A 46 -18.44 31.38 -0.19
C LEU A 46 -19.37 30.97 0.95
N LYS A 47 -20.49 31.67 1.16
CA LYS A 47 -21.52 31.23 2.13
C LYS A 47 -22.13 29.89 1.71
N THR A 48 -22.49 29.75 0.44
CA THR A 48 -23.07 28.51 -0.10
C THR A 48 -22.09 27.35 0.03
N GLU A 49 -20.83 27.54 -0.37
CA GLU A 49 -19.78 26.53 -0.24
C GLU A 49 -19.55 26.15 1.24
N LYS A 50 -19.54 27.14 2.14
CA LYS A 50 -19.42 26.88 3.58
C LYS A 50 -20.59 26.08 4.12
N GLU A 51 -21.82 26.35 3.70
CA GLU A 51 -23.00 25.58 4.09
C GLU A 51 -22.94 24.14 3.58
N GLU A 52 -22.52 23.95 2.33
CA GLU A 52 -22.33 22.63 1.74
C GLU A 52 -21.24 21.83 2.46
N LEU A 53 -20.06 22.41 2.69
CA LEU A 53 -18.97 21.77 3.42
C LEU A 53 -19.40 21.42 4.86
N ASN A 54 -20.16 22.29 5.52
CA ASN A 54 -20.69 21.97 6.85
C ASN A 54 -21.67 20.80 6.82
N SER A 55 -22.53 20.72 5.80
CA SER A 55 -23.42 19.58 5.60
C SER A 55 -22.64 18.28 5.41
N GLN A 56 -21.63 18.27 4.52
CA GLN A 56 -20.77 17.12 4.28
C GLN A 56 -20.02 16.69 5.56
N ILE A 57 -19.53 17.64 6.36
CA ILE A 57 -18.87 17.34 7.64
C ILE A 57 -19.83 16.65 8.61
N GLN A 58 -21.08 17.10 8.70
CA GLN A 58 -22.07 16.48 9.59
C GLN A 58 -22.47 15.08 9.12
N GLU A 59 -22.61 14.89 7.81
CA GLU A 59 -22.85 13.58 7.20
C GLU A 59 -21.70 12.62 7.51
N LEU A 60 -20.46 13.02 7.23
CA LEU A 60 -19.27 12.20 7.52
C LEU A 60 -19.12 11.87 9.00
N LYS A 61 -19.47 12.80 9.91
CA LYS A 61 -19.49 12.53 11.36
C LYS A 61 -20.52 11.46 11.71
N THR A 62 -21.69 11.52 11.09
CA THR A 62 -22.77 10.55 11.31
C THR A 62 -22.37 9.17 10.81
N ILE A 63 -21.83 9.10 9.58
CA ILE A 63 -21.31 7.86 8.98
C ILE A 63 -20.19 7.27 9.85
N LYS A 64 -19.22 8.09 10.26
CA LYS A 64 -18.11 7.65 11.11
C LYS A 64 -18.61 7.08 12.44
N LYS A 65 -19.59 7.74 13.07
CA LYS A 65 -20.18 7.27 14.33
C LYS A 65 -20.87 5.91 14.15
N ALA A 66 -21.71 5.78 13.13
CA ALA A 66 -22.40 4.52 12.83
C ALA A 66 -21.41 3.39 12.52
N SER A 67 -20.36 3.67 11.74
CA SER A 67 -19.30 2.71 11.43
C SER A 67 -18.52 2.26 12.67
N GLU A 68 -18.23 3.17 13.61
CA GLU A 68 -17.59 2.78 14.87
C GLU A 68 -18.53 1.95 15.76
N GLU A 69 -19.81 2.31 15.87
CA GLU A 69 -20.80 1.52 16.62
C GLU A 69 -20.96 0.10 16.04
N GLU A 70 -21.02 -0.02 14.72
CA GLU A 70 -21.06 -1.31 14.02
C GLU A 70 -19.79 -2.13 14.26
N LYS A 71 -18.61 -1.52 14.15
CA LYS A 71 -17.33 -2.17 14.46
C LYS A 71 -17.30 -2.68 15.91
N GLN A 72 -17.73 -1.87 16.88
CA GLN A 72 -17.78 -2.29 18.28
C GLN A 72 -18.75 -3.45 18.50
N PHE A 73 -19.91 -3.44 17.82
CA PHE A 73 -20.85 -4.55 17.85
C PHE A 73 -20.20 -5.86 17.36
N TYR A 74 -19.52 -5.84 16.20
CA TYR A 74 -18.85 -7.03 15.68
C TYR A 74 -17.72 -7.51 16.60
N LEU A 75 -16.92 -6.61 17.16
CA LEU A 75 -15.86 -6.99 18.11
C LEU A 75 -16.42 -7.69 19.35
N GLN A 76 -17.52 -7.18 19.91
CA GLN A 76 -18.20 -7.82 21.04
C GLN A 76 -18.82 -9.16 20.66
N PHE A 77 -19.44 -9.23 19.48
CA PHE A 77 -20.03 -10.47 18.96
C PHE A 77 -18.97 -11.56 18.78
N ILE A 78 -17.84 -11.22 18.14
CA ILE A 78 -16.73 -12.15 17.93
C ILE A 78 -16.13 -12.57 19.27
N THR A 79 -15.93 -11.64 20.21
CA THR A 79 -15.42 -11.97 21.55
C THR A 79 -16.28 -13.02 22.24
N LYS A 80 -17.61 -12.83 22.26
CA LYS A 80 -18.57 -13.79 22.83
C LYS A 80 -18.58 -15.12 22.09
N LEU A 81 -18.40 -15.09 20.77
CA LEU A 81 -18.31 -16.29 19.95
C LEU A 81 -17.03 -17.10 20.25
N THR A 82 -15.92 -16.41 20.50
CA THR A 82 -14.61 -17.03 20.76
C THR A 82 -14.41 -17.49 22.20
N GLU A 83 -15.09 -16.88 23.17
CA GLU A 83 -14.96 -17.18 24.61
C GLU A 83 -15.11 -18.67 24.97
N PRO A 84 -16.09 -19.43 24.44
CA PRO A 84 -16.23 -20.86 24.76
C PRO A 84 -15.28 -21.79 23.99
N MET A 85 -14.47 -21.27 23.04
CA MET A 85 -13.60 -22.09 22.20
C MET A 85 -12.31 -22.48 22.93
N SER A 86 -11.71 -23.62 22.57
CA SER A 86 -10.44 -24.03 23.15
C SER A 86 -9.30 -23.11 22.71
N GLU A 87 -8.31 -22.93 23.58
CA GLU A 87 -7.13 -22.13 23.24
C GLU A 87 -6.38 -22.66 22.03
N THR A 88 -6.35 -23.98 21.83
CA THR A 88 -5.72 -24.61 20.67
C THR A 88 -6.40 -24.19 19.38
N TYR A 89 -7.73 -24.24 19.33
CA TYR A 89 -8.51 -23.86 18.15
C TYR A 89 -8.41 -22.37 17.87
N LEU A 90 -8.45 -21.54 18.91
CA LEU A 90 -8.25 -20.09 18.80
C LEU A 90 -6.87 -19.75 18.26
N THR A 91 -5.85 -20.49 18.70
CA THR A 91 -4.48 -20.34 18.20
C THR A 91 -4.43 -20.71 16.72
N GLU A 92 -4.98 -21.87 16.32
CA GLU A 92 -5.02 -22.30 14.91
C GLU A 92 -5.69 -21.27 14.00
N ILE A 93 -6.85 -20.71 14.37
CA ILE A 93 -7.48 -19.64 13.58
C ILE A 93 -6.63 -18.38 13.58
N ALA A 94 -6.02 -18.01 14.71
CA ALA A 94 -5.17 -16.83 14.77
C ALA A 94 -3.95 -16.96 13.84
N GLN A 95 -3.42 -18.17 13.65
CA GLN A 95 -2.30 -18.43 12.75
C GLN A 95 -2.63 -18.06 11.29
N GLU A 96 -3.88 -18.17 10.85
CA GLU A 96 -4.33 -17.77 9.51
C GLU A 96 -4.27 -16.25 9.26
N GLN A 97 -4.14 -15.45 10.32
CA GLN A 97 -3.98 -13.99 10.23
C GLN A 97 -2.51 -13.55 10.08
N TRP A 98 -1.58 -14.51 10.01
CA TRP A 98 -0.16 -14.30 9.84
C TRP A 98 0.34 -15.10 8.64
N LYS A 99 0.99 -14.42 7.70
CA LYS A 99 1.60 -15.04 6.52
C LYS A 99 3.12 -14.94 6.63
N TYR A 100 3.77 -16.03 6.29
CA TYR A 100 5.23 -16.12 6.24
C TYR A 100 5.64 -16.50 4.83
N SER A 101 6.75 -15.94 4.36
CA SER A 101 7.32 -16.32 3.07
C SER A 101 8.83 -16.30 3.10
N ILE A 102 9.42 -17.22 2.35
CA ILE A 102 10.82 -17.23 2.01
C ILE A 102 10.90 -17.33 0.48
N LEU A 103 11.54 -16.35 -0.13
CA LEU A 103 11.69 -16.23 -1.57
C LEU A 103 13.18 -16.20 -1.93
N VAL A 104 13.55 -16.82 -3.05
CA VAL A 104 14.86 -16.65 -3.69
C VAL A 104 14.64 -15.94 -5.01
N ASP A 105 15.18 -14.74 -5.15
CA ASP A 105 14.95 -13.86 -6.31
C ASP A 105 13.46 -13.74 -6.68
N GLU A 106 12.63 -13.48 -5.68
CA GLU A 106 11.16 -13.34 -5.80
C GLU A 106 10.40 -14.65 -6.12
N VAL A 107 11.11 -15.78 -6.27
CA VAL A 107 10.52 -17.10 -6.50
C VAL A 107 10.32 -17.83 -5.18
N SER A 108 9.14 -18.44 -5.01
CA SER A 108 8.83 -19.25 -3.83
C SER A 108 9.62 -20.56 -3.82
N ILE A 109 10.04 -20.98 -2.63
CA ILE A 109 10.77 -22.24 -2.46
C ILE A 109 9.81 -23.42 -2.63
N PRO A 110 10.16 -24.43 -3.44
CA PRO A 110 9.37 -25.67 -3.56
C PRO A 110 9.23 -26.43 -2.24
N GLN A 111 8.22 -27.30 -2.13
CA GLN A 111 7.93 -28.01 -0.87
C GLN A 111 9.08 -28.89 -0.37
N ASP A 112 9.95 -29.37 -1.25
CA ASP A 112 11.13 -30.16 -0.91
C ASP A 112 12.33 -29.32 -0.42
N GLY A 113 12.19 -27.98 -0.42
CA GLY A 113 13.17 -27.03 0.05
C GLY A 113 14.33 -26.78 -0.90
N ILE A 114 14.31 -27.32 -2.12
CA ILE A 114 15.42 -27.19 -3.06
C ILE A 114 15.04 -26.19 -4.15
N ILE A 115 15.90 -25.19 -4.36
CA ILE A 115 15.74 -24.20 -5.43
C ILE A 115 17.06 -24.02 -6.16
N GLU A 116 16.96 -23.87 -7.47
CA GLU A 116 18.10 -23.73 -8.37
C GLU A 116 18.18 -22.30 -8.90
N THR A 117 19.41 -21.79 -9.04
CA THR A 117 19.68 -20.47 -9.62
C THR A 117 20.84 -20.56 -10.61
N SER A 118 20.73 -19.88 -11.75
CA SER A 118 21.83 -19.71 -12.70
C SER A 118 22.75 -18.54 -12.35
N GLU A 119 22.31 -17.67 -11.43
CA GLU A 119 22.96 -16.41 -11.16
C GLU A 119 24.18 -16.54 -10.23
N ASN A 120 25.15 -15.64 -10.41
CA ASN A 120 26.32 -15.54 -9.53
C ASN A 120 25.99 -14.86 -8.19
N SER A 121 24.76 -14.36 -8.06
CA SER A 121 24.23 -13.66 -6.88
C SER A 121 22.73 -13.86 -6.83
N PHE A 122 22.18 -14.01 -5.63
CA PHE A 122 20.74 -14.02 -5.42
C PHE A 122 20.39 -13.33 -4.11
N LYS A 123 19.11 -12.98 -3.98
CA LYS A 123 18.50 -12.45 -2.77
C LYS A 123 17.58 -13.49 -2.17
N LEU A 124 17.83 -13.83 -0.90
CA LEU A 124 16.88 -14.57 -0.08
C LEU A 124 16.07 -13.55 0.72
N ILE A 125 14.78 -13.44 0.44
CA ILE A 125 13.86 -12.54 1.13
C ILE A 125 13.04 -13.38 2.09
N VAL A 126 13.08 -13.02 3.37
CA VAL A 126 12.25 -13.63 4.41
C VAL A 126 11.33 -12.56 4.97
N SER A 127 10.04 -12.85 5.08
CA SER A 127 9.07 -11.87 5.54
C SER A 127 7.97 -12.50 6.39
N GLU A 128 7.48 -11.68 7.33
CA GLU A 128 6.22 -11.88 8.02
C GLU A 128 5.24 -10.77 7.64
N ALA A 129 4.00 -11.14 7.42
CA ALA A 129 2.93 -10.22 7.09
C ALA A 129 1.70 -10.51 7.94
N GLN A 130 1.14 -9.46 8.53
CA GLN A 130 -0.14 -9.51 9.21
C GLN A 130 -1.27 -9.27 8.20
N ALA A 131 -2.41 -9.94 8.38
CA ALA A 131 -3.59 -9.69 7.58
C ALA A 131 -4.00 -8.19 7.63
N PRO A 132 -4.47 -7.61 6.51
CA PRO A 132 -4.83 -6.19 6.45
C PRO A 132 -5.97 -5.82 7.42
N TYR A 133 -6.82 -6.79 7.77
CA TYR A 133 -7.89 -6.64 8.74
C TYR A 133 -7.78 -7.74 9.81
N ILE A 134 -7.75 -7.32 11.07
CA ILE A 134 -7.72 -8.20 12.22
C ILE A 134 -9.16 -8.48 12.65
N ALA A 135 -9.63 -9.71 12.45
CA ALA A 135 -10.99 -10.11 12.82
C ALA A 135 -11.08 -10.60 14.28
N LEU A 136 -9.96 -11.03 14.87
CA LEU A 136 -9.94 -11.61 16.22
C LEU A 136 -9.62 -10.54 17.27
N PRO A 137 -10.07 -10.73 18.52
CA PRO A 137 -9.56 -9.94 19.64
C PRO A 137 -8.02 -9.94 19.67
N THR A 138 -7.41 -8.79 19.95
CA THR A 138 -5.95 -8.59 19.87
C THR A 138 -5.15 -9.65 20.64
N GLU A 139 -5.62 -10.04 21.82
CA GLU A 139 -4.98 -11.07 22.65
C GLU A 139 -4.94 -12.44 21.96
N ILE A 140 -6.00 -12.81 21.24
CA ILE A 140 -6.07 -14.06 20.48
C ILE A 140 -5.25 -13.93 19.20
N HIS A 141 -5.38 -12.82 18.48
CA HIS A 141 -4.62 -12.53 17.26
C HIS A 141 -3.10 -12.69 17.48
N ASN A 142 -2.59 -12.15 18.58
CA ASN A 142 -1.16 -12.21 18.90
C ASN A 142 -0.65 -13.63 19.18
N LYS A 143 -1.52 -14.55 19.64
CA LYS A 143 -1.16 -15.98 19.80
C LYS A 143 -0.90 -16.66 18.45
N GLY A 144 -1.40 -16.10 17.36
CA GLY A 144 -1.18 -16.61 16.00
C GLY A 144 0.21 -16.33 15.45
N LYS A 145 0.92 -15.32 15.96
CA LYS A 145 2.28 -14.98 15.52
C LYS A 145 3.23 -16.14 15.80
N ILE A 146 4.22 -16.32 14.93
CA ILE A 146 5.33 -17.24 15.17
C ILE A 146 5.97 -16.91 16.52
N SER A 147 6.39 -17.94 17.27
CA SER A 147 7.04 -17.70 18.55
C SER A 147 8.35 -16.92 18.37
N GLY A 148 8.77 -16.11 19.35
CA GLY A 148 10.04 -15.39 19.26
C GLY A 148 10.14 -14.38 18.10
N ASP A 149 11.37 -14.09 17.69
CA ASP A 149 11.66 -13.20 16.56
C ASP A 149 12.03 -14.02 15.33
N LEU A 150 11.30 -13.81 14.23
CA LEU A 150 11.42 -14.58 12.99
C LEU A 150 12.88 -14.64 12.50
N PHE A 151 13.55 -13.49 12.44
CA PHE A 151 14.85 -13.36 11.77
C PHE A 151 16.01 -13.90 12.60
N SER A 152 15.93 -13.81 13.93
CA SER A 152 16.98 -14.25 14.84
C SER A 152 16.80 -15.68 15.35
N THR A 153 15.55 -16.16 15.44
CA THR A 153 15.25 -17.44 16.11
C THR A 153 14.92 -18.56 15.11
N HIS A 154 14.35 -18.23 13.95
CA HIS A 154 13.81 -19.23 13.02
C HIS A 154 14.66 -19.46 11.78
N ILE A 155 15.77 -18.75 11.63
CA ILE A 155 16.62 -18.75 10.42
C ILE A 155 18.08 -18.93 10.85
N LYS A 156 18.74 -19.95 10.31
CA LYS A 156 20.15 -20.23 10.61
C LYS A 156 20.92 -20.69 9.38
N PHE A 157 21.89 -19.90 8.95
CA PHE A 157 22.79 -20.25 7.86
C PHE A 157 23.82 -21.29 8.30
N LEU A 158 23.89 -22.43 7.61
CA LEU A 158 24.72 -23.57 8.01
C LEU A 158 26.15 -23.50 7.49
N ASN A 159 26.32 -23.11 6.24
CA ASN A 159 27.62 -23.20 5.55
C ASN A 159 28.09 -21.87 4.95
N VAL A 160 27.20 -21.09 4.36
CA VAL A 160 27.52 -19.80 3.74
C VAL A 160 26.70 -18.71 4.40
N LYS A 161 27.37 -17.64 4.83
CA LYS A 161 26.70 -16.45 5.37
C LYS A 161 26.43 -15.45 4.24
N PRO A 162 25.35 -14.67 4.33
CA PRO A 162 25.09 -13.61 3.38
C PRO A 162 26.20 -12.55 3.41
N THR A 163 26.48 -12.00 2.24
CA THR A 163 27.44 -10.90 2.06
C THR A 163 26.89 -9.57 2.59
N ASN A 164 25.58 -9.39 2.50
CA ASN A 164 24.88 -8.22 3.03
C ASN A 164 23.49 -8.63 3.56
N THR A 165 23.01 -7.90 4.56
CA THR A 165 21.68 -8.07 5.15
C THR A 165 21.02 -6.71 5.27
N SER A 166 19.79 -6.59 4.79
CA SER A 166 18.99 -5.36 4.92
C SER A 166 17.57 -5.70 5.38
N GLY A 167 17.01 -4.89 6.27
CA GLY A 167 15.61 -5.00 6.70
C GLY A 167 14.73 -3.96 6.02
N SER A 168 13.45 -4.30 5.84
CA SER A 168 12.39 -3.36 5.48
C SER A 168 11.19 -3.57 6.40
N GLU A 169 10.62 -2.47 6.87
CA GLU A 169 9.41 -2.44 7.68
C GLU A 169 8.39 -1.56 6.97
N GLU A 170 7.30 -2.18 6.53
CA GLU A 170 6.14 -1.53 5.92
C GLU A 170 4.92 -1.75 6.81
N ASP A 171 3.82 -1.03 6.58
CA ASP A 171 2.60 -1.23 7.38
C ASP A 171 2.17 -2.71 7.31
N LYS A 172 2.22 -3.39 8.46
CA LYS A 172 1.86 -4.81 8.66
C LYS A 172 2.80 -5.83 7.99
N ILE A 173 3.94 -5.42 7.42
CA ILE A 173 4.91 -6.33 6.79
C ILE A 173 6.32 -6.02 7.30
N SER A 174 6.97 -7.03 7.85
CA SER A 174 8.37 -6.96 8.25
C SER A 174 9.16 -7.94 7.39
N SER A 175 10.29 -7.51 6.81
CA SER A 175 11.11 -8.36 5.95
C SER A 175 12.60 -8.16 6.16
N THR A 176 13.36 -9.23 5.94
CA THR A 176 14.83 -9.20 5.87
C THR A 176 15.27 -9.81 4.56
N THR A 177 16.11 -9.08 3.83
CA THR A 177 16.77 -9.55 2.61
C THR A 177 18.21 -9.91 2.92
N TYR A 178 18.57 -11.16 2.62
CA TYR A 178 19.92 -11.69 2.71
C TYR A 178 20.51 -11.81 1.32
N THR A 179 21.56 -11.05 1.03
CA THR A 179 22.19 -11.02 -0.30
C THR A 179 23.41 -11.93 -0.33
N PHE A 180 23.42 -12.85 -1.29
CA PHE A 180 24.55 -13.71 -1.59
C PHE A 180 25.20 -13.25 -2.88
N SER A 181 26.53 -13.18 -2.92
CA SER A 181 27.28 -12.71 -4.08
C SER A 181 28.59 -13.49 -4.21
N ASN A 182 29.15 -13.50 -5.41
CA ASN A 182 30.37 -14.24 -5.77
C ASN A 182 30.21 -15.76 -5.62
N LEU A 183 29.05 -16.29 -6.03
CA LEU A 183 28.77 -17.73 -6.01
C LEU A 183 29.48 -18.43 -7.17
N ASN A 184 30.34 -19.39 -6.85
CA ASN A 184 30.92 -20.31 -7.82
C ASN A 184 29.97 -21.51 -8.06
N ASN A 185 30.21 -22.28 -9.11
CA ASN A 185 29.35 -23.40 -9.53
C ASN A 185 29.34 -24.59 -8.55
N GLU A 186 30.21 -24.58 -7.54
CA GLU A 186 30.31 -25.65 -6.54
C GLU A 186 29.64 -25.29 -5.20
N ILE A 187 29.21 -24.02 -5.03
CA ILE A 187 28.60 -23.57 -3.78
C ILE A 187 27.12 -23.97 -3.74
N VAL A 188 26.82 -24.87 -2.82
CA VAL A 188 25.46 -25.16 -2.34
C VAL A 188 25.24 -24.35 -1.07
N ILE A 189 24.19 -23.55 -0.99
CA ILE A 189 23.85 -22.79 0.23
C ILE A 189 22.78 -23.54 1.01
N ASN A 190 23.04 -23.80 2.28
CA ASN A 190 22.10 -24.47 3.17
C ASN A 190 21.67 -23.54 4.31
N LEU A 191 20.36 -23.39 4.42
CA LEU A 191 19.67 -22.66 5.46
C LEU A 191 18.84 -23.65 6.28
N GLU A 192 18.99 -23.63 7.59
CA GLU A 192 18.10 -24.33 8.51
C GLU A 192 17.01 -23.37 9.01
N ILE A 193 15.76 -23.80 8.88
CA ILE A 193 14.61 -23.13 9.48
C ILE A 193 14.08 -23.94 10.67
N SER A 194 13.43 -23.25 11.61
CA SER A 194 12.75 -23.94 12.72
C SER A 194 11.61 -24.84 12.23
N LYS A 195 11.23 -25.85 13.02
CA LYS A 195 10.04 -26.69 12.76
C LYS A 195 8.73 -25.88 12.71
N GLU A 196 8.64 -24.82 13.50
CA GLU A 196 7.45 -23.96 13.48
C GLU A 196 7.35 -23.24 12.14
N LEU A 197 8.42 -22.56 11.70
CA LEU A 197 8.46 -21.86 10.43
C LEU A 197 8.28 -22.82 9.25
N GLN A 198 8.87 -24.01 9.29
CA GLN A 198 8.63 -25.07 8.31
C GLN A 198 7.13 -25.35 8.15
N LYS A 199 6.42 -25.58 9.27
CA LYS A 199 4.98 -25.83 9.25
C LYS A 199 4.22 -24.64 8.69
N ARG A 200 4.59 -23.41 9.05
CA ARG A 200 3.95 -22.17 8.53
C ARG A 200 4.15 -21.99 7.03
N LEU A 201 5.28 -22.41 6.49
CA LEU A 201 5.61 -22.33 5.06
C LEU A 201 5.05 -23.52 4.26
N GLY A 202 4.54 -24.55 4.92
CA GLY A 202 4.06 -25.78 4.24
C GLY A 202 5.18 -26.60 3.59
N LEU A 203 6.40 -26.53 4.14
CA LEU A 203 7.56 -27.26 3.61
C LEU A 203 7.69 -28.65 4.23
N ASN A 204 8.10 -29.63 3.42
CA ASN A 204 8.35 -31.01 3.86
C ASN A 204 9.70 -31.17 4.58
N THR A 205 10.57 -30.16 4.45
CA THR A 205 11.91 -30.11 5.05
C THR A 205 12.11 -28.84 5.84
N ASN A 206 12.99 -28.91 6.84
CA ASN A 206 13.47 -27.74 7.58
C ASN A 206 14.81 -27.21 7.05
N ILE A 207 15.34 -27.82 5.98
CA ILE A 207 16.55 -27.38 5.29
C ILE A 207 16.18 -26.84 3.93
N ILE A 208 16.49 -25.57 3.70
CA ILE A 208 16.40 -24.92 2.40
C ILE A 208 17.77 -24.97 1.75
N THR A 209 17.81 -25.48 0.53
CA THR A 209 19.03 -25.62 -0.26
C THR A 209 18.93 -24.81 -1.54
N VAL A 210 19.81 -23.83 -1.69
CA VAL A 210 19.97 -23.09 -2.96
C VAL A 210 21.18 -23.65 -3.69
N LYS A 211 20.96 -24.23 -4.87
CA LYS A 211 22.02 -24.77 -5.72
C LYS A 211 22.24 -23.85 -6.90
N LYS A 212 23.50 -23.59 -7.20
CA LYS A 212 23.83 -22.98 -8.47
C LYS A 212 23.86 -24.06 -9.55
N VAL A 213 23.18 -23.82 -10.66
CA VAL A 213 23.20 -24.70 -11.84
C VAL A 213 23.69 -23.93 -13.05
N ASP A 214 24.31 -24.62 -14.00
CA ASP A 214 24.74 -23.96 -15.23
C ASP A 214 23.49 -23.56 -16.05
N PRO A 215 23.49 -22.38 -16.70
CA PRO A 215 22.33 -21.87 -17.43
C PRO A 215 21.77 -22.85 -18.48
N THR A 216 22.63 -23.71 -19.03
CA THR A 216 22.29 -24.72 -20.04
C THR A 216 21.48 -25.91 -19.51
N THR A 217 21.27 -26.01 -18.18
CA THR A 217 20.50 -27.11 -17.55
C THR A 217 19.09 -26.71 -17.10
N LEU A 218 18.76 -25.41 -17.11
CA LEU A 218 17.44 -24.91 -16.68
C LEU A 218 16.37 -24.96 -17.78
N GLU A 219 16.75 -25.07 -19.05
CA GLU A 219 15.79 -25.14 -20.18
C GLU A 219 15.10 -26.52 -20.28
N ASP A 220 15.69 -27.59 -19.75
CA ASP A 220 15.13 -28.95 -19.83
C ASP A 220 14.10 -29.27 -18.73
N SER A 221 14.12 -28.56 -17.61
CA SER A 221 13.23 -28.84 -16.45
C SER A 221 11.87 -28.14 -16.53
N GLN A 222 11.68 -27.16 -17.42
CA GLN A 222 10.38 -26.52 -17.67
C GLN A 222 9.61 -27.13 -18.86
N ALA A 223 10.23 -28.00 -19.66
CA ALA A 223 9.62 -28.60 -20.84
C ALA A 223 8.86 -29.92 -20.55
N THR A 224 8.99 -30.51 -19.37
CA THR A 224 8.49 -31.86 -19.07
C THR A 224 7.08 -31.93 -18.46
N ASP A 225 6.51 -30.80 -18.01
CA ASP A 225 5.11 -30.77 -17.52
C ASP A 225 4.07 -30.51 -18.63
N ALA A 226 4.49 -30.21 -19.86
CA ALA A 226 3.58 -29.90 -20.97
C ALA A 226 3.36 -31.06 -21.97
N ALA A 227 3.98 -32.23 -21.76
CA ALA A 227 4.01 -33.32 -22.75
C ALA A 227 3.33 -34.63 -22.29
N THR A 228 2.38 -34.56 -21.34
CA THR A 228 1.56 -35.74 -20.95
C THR A 228 0.06 -35.53 -21.15
N GLU A 229 -0.32 -34.73 -22.14
CA GLU A 229 -1.70 -34.68 -22.65
C GLU A 229 -1.67 -34.72 -24.19
N GLU A 230 -1.29 -35.85 -24.78
CA GLU A 230 -1.71 -36.26 -26.13
C GLU A 230 -1.04 -37.60 -26.47
N GLU A 231 -1.72 -38.72 -26.18
CA GLU A 231 -1.71 -39.94 -27.00
C GLU A 231 -2.46 -41.07 -26.27
N SER A 232 -3.75 -41.20 -26.56
CA SER A 232 -4.42 -42.51 -26.73
C SER A 232 -5.91 -42.30 -26.98
N ASN A 233 -6.25 -42.02 -28.24
CA ASN A 233 -7.48 -42.54 -28.82
C ASN A 233 -7.37 -42.41 -30.33
N ASP A 234 -6.88 -43.47 -30.97
CA ASP A 234 -7.60 -44.00 -32.12
C ASP A 234 -7.27 -45.47 -32.40
N ASN A 235 -8.36 -46.24 -32.45
CA ASN A 235 -8.62 -47.46 -33.20
C ASN A 235 -7.88 -48.77 -32.89
N GLU A 236 -8.68 -49.76 -32.47
CA GLU A 236 -8.80 -50.99 -33.25
C GLU A 236 -10.19 -51.65 -33.14
N GLU A 237 -10.63 -52.19 -34.27
CA GLU A 237 -11.97 -52.60 -34.66
C GLU A 237 -12.51 -53.89 -33.98
N LYS A 238 -13.83 -53.93 -33.76
CA LYS A 238 -14.75 -54.90 -34.39
C LYS A 238 -16.23 -54.66 -34.08
#